data_AF-A0A925MWL4-F1
#
_entry.id   AF-A0A925MWL4-F1
#
_cell.length_a   1.000
_cell.length_b   1.000
_cell.length_c   1.000
_cell.angle_alpha   90.00
_cell.angle_beta   90.00
_cell.angle_gamma   90.00
#
_symmetry.space_group_name_H-M   'P 1'
#
loop_
_entity.id
_entity.type
_entity.pdbx_description
1 polymer ?
#
loop_
_entity_poly.entity_id
_entity_poly.type
_entity_poly.pdbx_seq_one_letter_code
_entity_poly.pdbx_strand_id
1 'polypeptide(L)'
;MTPTQDQPAERESYYRRAKARAEDAYESALDRTTRIYTGARDTAATARRATAEGVQNNPLGAIFGGIALGALIGSLLPRTRRESELVGPYARDLKDRARDAAEAARLAGMEKLDELGFNKDRATETVQQLVSTAKSAATEAGNAAVQTARND
;
A
#
# COMPACT_ATOMS: atom_id res chain seq x y z
N MET A 1 45.27 -10.49 -32.23
CA MET A 1 44.50 -9.34 -31.71
C MET A 1 44.66 -9.41 -30.20
N THR A 2 45.59 -8.61 -29.70
CA THR A 2 46.14 -8.69 -28.34
C THR A 2 45.09 -8.35 -27.28
N PRO A 3 45.14 -9.00 -26.11
CA PRO A 3 44.28 -8.69 -24.98
C PRO A 3 44.71 -7.34 -24.40
N THR A 4 43.82 -6.36 -24.39
CA THR A 4 44.10 -5.05 -23.79
C THR A 4 44.24 -5.22 -22.29
N GLN A 5 45.49 -5.17 -21.82
CA GLN A 5 45.85 -5.07 -20.42
C GLN A 5 45.44 -3.71 -19.84
N ASP A 6 44.81 -3.79 -18.67
CA ASP A 6 44.96 -2.91 -17.50
C ASP A 6 45.09 -1.38 -17.70
N GLN A 7 43.99 -0.68 -17.42
CA GLN A 7 44.05 0.58 -16.70
C GLN A 7 43.20 0.48 -15.41
N PRO A 8 43.81 0.17 -14.24
CA PRO A 8 43.10 0.05 -12.97
C PRO A 8 42.40 1.35 -12.55
N ALA A 9 42.90 2.51 -13.01
CA ALA A 9 42.40 3.83 -12.63
C ALA A 9 40.97 4.15 -13.13
N GLU A 10 40.56 3.64 -14.30
CA GLU A 10 39.23 3.93 -14.87
C GLU A 10 38.11 3.09 -14.26
N ARG A 11 38.41 1.82 -13.92
CA ARG A 11 37.46 0.93 -13.24
C ARG A 11 37.18 1.45 -11.83
N GLU A 12 38.23 1.87 -11.13
CA GLU A 12 38.13 2.38 -9.76
C GLU A 12 37.28 3.66 -9.68
N SER A 13 37.40 4.54 -10.68
CA SER A 13 36.58 5.76 -10.77
C SER A 13 35.14 5.50 -11.23
N TYR A 14 34.86 4.41 -11.94
CA TYR A 14 33.49 3.97 -12.21
C TYR A 14 32.81 3.39 -10.96
N TYR A 15 33.52 2.55 -10.19
CA TYR A 15 33.00 2.00 -8.93
C TYR A 15 32.81 3.07 -7.85
N ARG A 16 33.72 4.04 -7.73
CA ARG A 16 33.55 5.17 -6.81
C ARG A 16 32.31 6.01 -7.13
N ARG A 17 32.03 6.27 -8.41
CA ARG A 17 30.83 7.01 -8.83
C ARG A 17 29.54 6.22 -8.60
N ALA A 18 29.55 4.91 -8.83
CA ALA A 18 28.43 4.04 -8.54
C ALA A 18 28.15 3.96 -7.02
N LYS A 19 29.22 3.85 -6.22
CA LYS A 19 29.12 3.83 -4.75
C LYS A 19 28.63 5.17 -4.19
N ALA A 20 29.16 6.29 -4.68
CA ALA A 20 28.71 7.62 -4.27
C ALA A 20 27.23 7.86 -4.58
N ARG A 21 26.76 7.47 -5.77
CA ARG A 21 25.32 7.54 -6.13
C ARG A 21 24.46 6.62 -5.27
N ALA A 22 24.97 5.46 -4.88
CA ALA A 22 24.27 4.54 -4.00
C ALA A 22 24.22 5.04 -2.55
N GLU A 23 25.31 5.64 -2.06
CA GLU A 23 25.38 6.26 -0.73
C GLU A 23 24.43 7.46 -0.64
N ASP A 24 24.44 8.38 -1.59
CA ASP A 24 23.50 9.52 -1.63
C ASP A 24 22.02 9.07 -1.65
N ALA A 25 21.71 8.04 -2.44
CA ALA A 25 20.35 7.49 -2.52
C ALA A 25 19.94 6.78 -1.22
N TYR A 26 20.88 6.10 -0.57
CA TYR A 26 20.66 5.39 0.68
C TYR A 26 20.49 6.35 1.86
N GLU A 27 21.31 7.39 1.94
CA GLU A 27 21.18 8.46 2.93
C GLU A 27 19.84 9.19 2.78
N SER A 28 19.47 9.56 1.55
CA SER A 28 18.18 10.18 1.26
C SER A 28 16.99 9.28 1.66
N ALA A 29 17.13 7.96 1.48
CA ALA A 29 16.11 6.99 1.88
C ALA A 29 16.02 6.85 3.40
N LEU A 30 17.15 6.83 4.11
CA LEU A 30 17.21 6.80 5.58
C LEU A 30 16.59 8.06 6.19
N ASP A 31 16.85 9.23 5.63
CA ASP A 31 16.29 10.51 6.08
C ASP A 31 14.76 10.56 5.90
N ARG A 32 14.28 10.01 4.79
CA ARG A 32 12.84 9.93 4.51
C ARG A 32 12.16 8.90 5.40
N THR A 33 12.82 7.76 5.62
CA THR A 33 12.34 6.70 6.52
C THR A 33 12.28 7.17 7.96
N THR A 34 13.30 7.90 8.42
CA THR A 34 13.35 8.43 9.80
C THR A 34 12.23 9.44 10.05
N ARG A 35 11.95 10.33 9.09
CA ARG A 35 10.83 11.29 9.17
C ARG A 35 9.46 10.60 9.15
N ILE A 36 9.28 9.58 8.32
CA ILE A 36 8.06 8.77 8.31
C ILE A 36 7.91 8.02 9.64
N TYR A 37 9.00 7.48 10.18
CA TYR A 37 8.99 6.71 11.42
C TYR A 37 8.64 7.56 12.65
N THR A 38 9.22 8.77 12.78
CA THR A 38 8.89 9.68 13.88
C THR A 38 7.45 10.17 13.80
N GLY A 39 7.00 10.61 12.61
CA GLY A 39 5.61 11.01 12.39
C GLY A 39 4.62 9.87 12.64
N ALA A 40 4.94 8.66 12.18
CA ALA A 40 4.11 7.48 12.42
C ALA A 40 4.03 7.13 13.91
N ARG A 41 5.10 7.32 14.71
CA ARG A 41 5.09 7.08 16.15
C ARG A 41 4.12 7.99 16.88
N ASP A 42 4.12 9.28 16.55
CA ASP A 42 3.26 10.28 17.19
C ASP A 42 1.79 10.10 16.77
N THR A 43 1.55 9.84 15.48
CA THR A 43 0.21 9.45 14.99
C THR A 43 -0.26 8.15 15.62
N ALA A 44 0.60 7.13 15.76
CA ALA A 44 0.23 5.87 16.40
C ALA A 44 -0.02 6.01 17.90
N ALA A 45 0.68 6.90 18.61
CA ALA A 45 0.40 7.19 20.02
C ALA A 45 -0.98 7.85 20.19
N THR A 46 -1.30 8.79 19.31
CA THR A 46 -2.60 9.48 19.29
C THR A 46 -3.73 8.54 18.90
N ALA A 47 -3.53 7.75 17.83
CA ALA A 47 -4.48 6.75 17.38
C ALA A 47 -4.70 5.68 18.45
N ARG A 48 -3.67 5.22 19.17
CA ARG A 48 -3.83 4.24 20.26
C ARG A 48 -4.70 4.76 21.39
N ARG A 49 -4.58 6.03 21.79
CA ARG A 49 -5.48 6.64 22.79
C ARG A 49 -6.91 6.73 22.26
N ALA A 50 -7.09 7.25 21.05
CA ALA A 50 -8.42 7.33 20.41
C ALA A 50 -9.06 5.95 20.17
N THR A 51 -8.26 4.92 19.91
CA THR A 51 -8.71 3.54 19.69
C THR A 51 -9.04 2.86 21.02
N ALA A 52 -8.28 3.08 22.09
CA ALA A 52 -8.59 2.53 23.41
C ALA A 52 -9.93 3.06 23.96
N GLU A 53 -10.24 4.33 23.67
CA GLU A 53 -11.51 4.98 24.03
C GLU A 53 -12.63 4.70 23.01
N GLY A 54 -12.30 4.51 21.73
CA GLY A 54 -13.26 4.37 20.63
C GLY A 54 -13.66 2.93 20.26
N VAL A 55 -12.78 1.93 20.42
CA VAL A 55 -13.07 0.53 20.04
C VAL A 55 -14.12 -0.10 20.95
N GLN A 56 -14.18 0.31 22.22
CA GLN A 56 -15.26 -0.11 23.12
C GLN A 56 -16.63 0.46 22.70
N ASN A 57 -16.64 1.58 21.96
CA ASN A 57 -17.85 2.34 21.63
C ASN A 57 -18.31 2.14 20.16
N ASN A 58 -17.41 1.77 19.24
CA ASN A 58 -17.74 1.59 17.83
C ASN A 58 -16.87 0.52 17.13
N PRO A 59 -17.29 -0.76 17.13
CA PRO A 59 -16.56 -1.84 16.48
C PRO A 59 -16.40 -1.66 14.96
N LEU A 60 -17.26 -0.86 14.32
CA LEU A 60 -17.14 -0.57 12.88
C LEU A 60 -15.87 0.23 12.56
N GLY A 61 -15.40 1.05 13.50
CA GLY A 61 -14.17 1.84 13.32
C GLY A 61 -12.93 0.99 13.10
N ALA A 62 -12.85 -0.17 13.76
CA ALA A 62 -11.74 -1.10 13.59
C ALA A 62 -11.73 -1.76 12.19
N ILE A 63 -12.91 -2.11 11.65
CA ILE A 63 -13.05 -2.69 10.31
C ILE A 63 -12.62 -1.69 9.24
N PHE A 64 -13.13 -0.45 9.29
CA PHE A 64 -12.73 0.59 8.34
C PHE A 64 -11.24 0.94 8.47
N GLY A 65 -10.70 0.98 9.69
CA GLY A 65 -9.28 1.18 9.94
C GLY A 65 -8.41 0.10 9.32
N GLY A 66 -8.81 -1.17 9.44
CA GLY A 66 -8.11 -2.30 8.83
C GLY A 66 -8.10 -2.26 7.30
N ILE A 67 -9.24 -1.94 6.67
CA ILE A 67 -9.34 -1.82 5.22
C ILE A 67 -8.50 -0.65 4.71
N ALA A 68 -8.63 0.53 5.33
CA ALA A 68 -7.87 1.71 4.92
C ALA A 68 -6.36 1.50 5.07
N LEU A 69 -5.93 0.90 6.19
CA LEU A 69 -4.52 0.56 6.40
C LEU A 69 -4.02 -0.49 5.40
N GLY A 70 -4.82 -1.53 5.13
CA GLY A 70 -4.49 -2.55 4.15
C GLY A 70 -4.38 -1.98 2.73
N ALA A 71 -5.29 -1.09 2.35
CA ALA A 71 -5.25 -0.39 1.07
C ALA A 71 -4.04 0.54 0.96
N LEU A 72 -3.70 1.27 2.03
CA LEU A 72 -2.50 2.11 2.07
C LEU A 72 -1.24 1.26 1.86
N ILE A 73 -1.06 0.19 2.66
CA ILE A 73 0.08 -0.73 2.54
C ILE A 73 0.13 -1.37 1.15
N GLY A 74 -1.02 -1.84 0.65
CA GLY A 74 -1.13 -2.44 -0.68
C GLY A 74 -0.82 -1.44 -1.81
N SER A 75 -1.21 -0.18 -1.66
CA SER A 75 -0.92 0.88 -2.64
C SER A 75 0.54 1.33 -2.63
N LEU A 76 1.21 1.23 -1.47
CA LEU A 76 2.62 1.56 -1.30
C LEU A 76 3.56 0.45 -1.77
N LEU A 77 3.03 -0.73 -2.09
CA LEU A 77 3.79 -1.82 -2.71
C LEU A 77 3.80 -1.63 -4.24
N PRO A 78 4.86 -1.04 -4.84
CA PRO A 78 4.97 -0.98 -6.28
C PRO A 78 5.16 -2.40 -6.83
N ARG A 79 4.35 -2.80 -7.81
CA ARG A 79 4.61 -4.05 -8.58
C ARG A 79 6.02 -3.96 -9.15
N THR A 80 6.94 -4.75 -8.60
CA THR A 80 8.33 -4.74 -9.07
C THR A 80 8.48 -5.65 -10.30
N ARG A 81 9.39 -5.31 -11.22
CA ARG A 81 9.68 -6.17 -12.38
C ARG A 81 10.19 -7.54 -11.96
N ARG A 82 10.97 -7.60 -10.86
CA ARG A 82 11.46 -8.85 -10.28
C ARG A 82 10.35 -9.68 -9.64
N GLU A 83 9.34 -9.08 -9.02
CA GLU A 83 8.11 -9.82 -8.68
C GLU A 83 7.47 -10.40 -9.93
N SER A 84 7.37 -9.63 -11.02
CA SER A 84 6.71 -10.14 -12.22
C SER A 84 7.48 -11.28 -12.90
N GLU A 85 8.81 -11.31 -12.80
CA GLU A 85 9.64 -12.41 -13.31
C GLU A 85 9.67 -13.62 -12.37
N LEU A 86 9.79 -13.42 -11.05
CA LEU A 86 9.91 -14.50 -10.07
C LEU A 86 8.55 -15.05 -9.63
N VAL A 87 7.58 -14.17 -9.44
CA VAL A 87 6.19 -14.51 -9.08
C VAL A 87 5.36 -14.78 -10.32
N GLY A 88 5.71 -14.26 -11.49
CA GLY A 88 4.97 -14.47 -12.75
C GLY A 88 4.50 -15.92 -13.01
N PRO A 89 5.36 -16.94 -12.85
CA PRO A 89 4.98 -18.34 -13.01
C PRO A 89 3.92 -18.81 -11.99
N TYR A 90 3.97 -18.28 -10.77
CA TYR A 90 3.09 -18.62 -9.64
C TYR A 90 2.03 -17.56 -9.36
N ALA A 91 1.94 -16.51 -10.18
CA ALA A 91 1.09 -15.36 -9.91
C ALA A 91 -0.38 -15.73 -9.91
N ARG A 92 -0.76 -16.73 -10.72
CA ARG A 92 -2.10 -17.31 -10.70
C ARG A 92 -2.38 -17.98 -9.35
N ASP A 93 -1.53 -18.90 -8.93
CA ASP A 93 -1.68 -19.61 -7.65
C ASP A 93 -1.67 -18.65 -6.45
N LEU A 94 -0.79 -17.65 -6.44
CA LEU A 94 -0.78 -16.62 -5.41
C LEU A 94 -2.08 -15.80 -5.39
N LYS A 95 -2.57 -15.41 -6.57
CA LYS A 95 -3.84 -14.68 -6.69
C LYS A 95 -5.02 -15.54 -6.24
N ASP A 96 -5.01 -16.80 -6.59
CA ASP A 96 -6.07 -17.75 -6.24
C ASP A 96 -6.07 -17.97 -4.72
N ARG A 97 -4.90 -18.21 -4.10
CA ARG A 97 -4.76 -18.26 -2.63
C ARG A 97 -5.17 -16.97 -1.93
N ALA A 98 -4.82 -15.81 -2.49
CA ALA A 98 -5.22 -14.52 -1.94
C ALA A 98 -6.75 -14.34 -2.02
N ARG A 99 -7.36 -14.80 -3.12
CA ARG A 99 -8.82 -14.80 -3.30
C ARG A 99 -9.50 -15.74 -2.31
N ASP A 100 -8.98 -16.96 -2.16
CA ASP A 100 -9.51 -17.96 -1.22
C ASP A 100 -9.41 -17.44 0.22
N ALA A 101 -8.29 -16.83 0.60
CA ALA A 101 -8.12 -16.20 1.91
C ALA A 101 -9.10 -15.04 2.12
N ALA A 102 -9.30 -14.19 1.12
CA ALA A 102 -10.26 -13.08 1.19
C ALA A 102 -11.70 -13.58 1.29
N GLU A 103 -12.04 -14.65 0.57
CA GLU A 103 -13.36 -15.28 0.62
C GLU A 103 -13.62 -15.95 1.97
N ALA A 104 -12.64 -16.68 2.51
CA ALA A 104 -12.72 -17.26 3.85
C ALA A 104 -12.88 -16.19 4.94
N ALA A 105 -12.11 -15.10 4.88
CA ALA A 105 -12.24 -13.97 5.79
C ALA A 105 -13.62 -13.30 5.68
N ARG A 106 -14.14 -13.17 4.45
CA ARG A 106 -15.49 -12.63 4.22
C ARG A 106 -16.56 -13.54 4.82
N LEU A 107 -16.50 -14.85 4.61
CA LEU A 107 -17.46 -15.80 5.14
C LEU A 107 -17.48 -15.77 6.68
N ALA A 108 -16.31 -15.85 7.31
CA ALA A 108 -16.19 -15.76 8.77
C ALA A 108 -16.68 -14.40 9.30
N GLY A 109 -16.39 -13.30 8.60
CA GLY A 109 -16.89 -11.97 8.96
C GLY A 109 -18.41 -11.85 8.84
N MET A 110 -19.01 -12.43 7.80
CA MET A 110 -20.46 -12.42 7.60
C MET A 110 -21.19 -13.27 8.64
N GLU A 111 -20.63 -14.42 9.04
CA GLU A 111 -21.15 -15.23 10.14
C GLU A 111 -21.16 -14.43 11.45
N LYS A 112 -20.07 -13.73 11.78
CA LYS A 112 -20.02 -12.85 12.96
C LYS A 112 -20.95 -11.64 12.88
N LEU A 113 -21.17 -11.08 11.70
CA LEU A 113 -22.13 -10.00 11.51
C LEU A 113 -23.58 -10.50 11.69
N ASP A 114 -23.90 -11.71 11.22
CA ASP A 114 -25.20 -12.33 11.39
C ASP A 114 -25.49 -12.66 12.87
N GLU A 115 -24.49 -13.17 13.61
CA GLU A 115 -24.54 -13.34 15.07
C GLU A 115 -24.85 -12.01 15.81
N LEU A 116 -24.40 -10.88 15.26
CA LEU A 116 -24.63 -9.54 15.81
C LEU A 116 -25.93 -8.89 15.31
N GLY A 117 -26.74 -9.60 14.51
CA GLY A 117 -28.02 -9.11 13.98
C GLY A 117 -27.89 -8.18 12.76
N PHE A 118 -26.71 -8.12 12.14
CA PHE A 118 -26.49 -7.36 10.91
C PHE A 118 -26.85 -8.22 9.69
N ASN A 119 -27.84 -7.78 8.91
CA ASN A 119 -28.24 -8.52 7.71
C ASN A 119 -27.28 -8.28 6.54
N LYS A 120 -27.18 -9.30 5.67
CA LYS A 120 -26.34 -9.30 4.47
C LYS A 120 -26.74 -8.24 3.44
N ASP A 121 -28.03 -7.95 3.32
CA ASP A 121 -28.56 -7.06 2.28
C ASP A 121 -28.18 -5.60 2.55
N ARG A 122 -28.41 -5.08 3.77
CA ARG A 122 -28.01 -3.71 4.15
C ARG A 122 -26.50 -3.54 4.15
N ALA A 123 -25.75 -4.57 4.55
CA ALA A 123 -24.29 -4.53 4.48
C ALA A 123 -23.81 -4.41 3.03
N THR A 124 -24.42 -5.17 2.12
CA THR A 124 -24.09 -5.14 0.70
C THR A 124 -24.44 -3.79 0.06
N GLU A 125 -25.62 -3.24 0.36
CA GLU A 125 -26.03 -1.90 -0.10
C GLU A 125 -25.09 -0.81 0.41
N THR A 126 -24.72 -0.85 1.70
CA THR A 126 -23.79 0.13 2.30
C THR A 126 -22.44 0.10 1.59
N VAL A 127 -21.91 -1.10 1.30
CA VAL A 127 -20.66 -1.27 0.56
C VAL A 127 -20.79 -0.74 -0.87
N GLN A 128 -21.88 -1.06 -1.57
CA GLN A 128 -22.11 -0.57 -2.94
C GLN A 128 -22.21 0.96 -3.01
N GLN A 129 -22.93 1.57 -2.06
CA GLN A 129 -23.04 3.02 -1.94
C GLN A 129 -21.66 3.64 -1.70
N LEU A 130 -20.89 3.10 -0.76
CA LEU A 130 -19.54 3.59 -0.46
C LEU A 130 -18.63 3.54 -1.69
N VAL A 131 -18.65 2.42 -2.42
CA VAL A 131 -17.88 2.25 -3.65
C VAL A 131 -18.33 3.24 -4.72
N SER A 132 -19.64 3.48 -4.87
CA SER A 132 -20.16 4.45 -5.83
C SER A 132 -19.74 5.88 -5.50
N THR A 133 -19.82 6.29 -4.24
CA THR A 133 -19.38 7.60 -3.76
C THR A 133 -17.88 7.78 -3.98
N ALA A 134 -17.07 6.78 -3.63
CA ALA A 134 -15.63 6.80 -3.86
C ALA A 134 -15.30 6.91 -5.35
N LYS A 135 -16.02 6.18 -6.22
CA LYS A 135 -15.83 6.24 -7.67
C LYS A 135 -16.18 7.61 -8.24
N SER A 136 -17.29 8.21 -7.79
CA SER A 136 -17.71 9.55 -8.20
C SER A 136 -16.69 10.60 -7.77
N ALA A 137 -16.27 10.58 -6.50
CA ALA A 137 -15.25 11.49 -5.98
C ALA A 137 -13.90 11.35 -6.72
N ALA A 138 -13.46 10.12 -7.01
CA ALA A 138 -12.24 9.88 -7.78
C ALA A 138 -12.35 10.37 -9.22
N THR A 139 -13.52 10.19 -9.86
CA THR A 139 -13.78 10.67 -11.22
C THR A 139 -13.81 12.20 -11.28
N GLU A 140 -14.44 12.84 -10.30
CA GLU A 140 -14.53 14.29 -10.19
C GLU A 140 -13.15 14.91 -9.92
N ALA A 141 -12.38 14.35 -8.98
CA ALA A 141 -11.00 14.76 -8.73
C ALA A 141 -10.09 14.53 -9.94
N GLY A 142 -10.24 13.41 -10.65
CA GLY A 142 -9.50 13.12 -11.88
C GLY A 142 -9.82 14.10 -13.00
N ASN A 143 -11.10 14.42 -13.20
CA ASN A 143 -11.54 15.40 -14.20
C ASN A 143 -11.04 16.81 -13.85
N ALA A 144 -11.07 17.20 -12.57
CA ALA A 144 -10.51 18.47 -12.12
C ALA A 144 -9.00 18.54 -12.36
N ALA A 145 -8.25 17.50 -12.02
CA ALA A 145 -6.80 17.44 -12.24
C ALA A 145 -6.43 17.47 -13.74
N VAL A 146 -7.16 16.74 -14.59
CA VAL A 146 -6.97 16.76 -16.05
C VAL A 146 -7.32 18.13 -16.64
N GLN A 147 -8.35 18.80 -16.11
CA GLN A 147 -8.75 20.14 -16.58
C GLN A 147 -7.76 21.22 -16.14
N THR A 148 -7.17 21.11 -14.96
CA THR A 148 -6.04 21.95 -14.52
C THR A 148 -4.81 21.72 -15.40
N ALA A 149 -4.45 20.47 -15.69
CA ALA A 149 -3.30 20.13 -16.54
C ALA A 149 -3.47 20.48 -18.03
N ARG A 150 -4.69 20.80 -18.48
CA ARG A 150 -4.99 21.21 -19.87
C ARG A 150 -5.04 22.73 -20.03
N ASN A 151 -5.13 23.47 -18.94
CA ASN A 151 -5.16 24.94 -18.90
C ASN A 151 -3.82 25.55 -18.41
N ASP A 152 -2.83 24.71 -18.07
CA ASP A 152 -1.39 25.01 -17.98
C ASP A 152 -0.69 24.53 -19.27
#